data_AF-A0AB35BFL2-F1
#
_entry.id   AF-A0AB35BFL2-F1
#
_cell.length_a   1.000
_cell.length_b   1.000
_cell.length_c   1.000
_cell.angle_alpha   90.00
_cell.angle_beta   90.00
_cell.angle_gamma   90.00
#
_symmetry.space_group_name_H-M   'P 1'
#
loop_
_entity.id
_entity.type
_entity.pdbx_description
1 polymer ?
#
loop_
_entity_poly.entity_id
_entity_poly.type
_entity_poly.pdbx_seq_one_letter_code
_entity_poly.pdbx_strand_id
1 'polypeptide(L)'
;MARNLLDIRSIEDRRGATLVFAHNSHLQERPSTMRMGEMDLEWFSVGAIVGSLVGDRYAFIAGSLGRSDAIGLGDPEPDTYEGFLQARVATWGLTPAAEVAAGRTRTDNTPAQGYFPLDRATLDTVGAILHISSGATALTHAPG
;
A
#
# COMPACT_ATOMS: atom_id res chain seq x y z
N MET A 1 -10.26 -4.66 13.22
CA MET A 1 -8.97 -5.16 12.69
C MET A 1 -7.81 -4.97 13.67
N ALA A 2 -7.62 -3.79 14.29
CA ALA A 2 -6.46 -3.55 15.17
C ALA A 2 -6.33 -4.53 16.36
N ARG A 3 -7.44 -4.85 17.06
CA ARG A 3 -7.43 -5.85 18.15
C ARG A 3 -6.89 -7.21 17.67
N ASN A 4 -7.42 -7.74 16.57
CA ASN A 4 -6.97 -9.01 16.01
C ASN A 4 -5.47 -9.00 15.71
N LEU A 5 -4.95 -7.89 15.18
CA LEU A 5 -3.51 -7.78 14.91
C LEU A 5 -2.67 -7.80 16.19
N LEU A 6 -3.10 -7.08 17.23
CA LEU A 6 -2.42 -7.07 18.52
C LEU A 6 -2.46 -8.45 19.19
N ASP A 7 -3.59 -9.15 19.09
CA ASP A 7 -3.75 -10.49 19.64
C ASP A 7 -2.82 -11.48 18.90
N ILE A 8 -2.79 -11.45 17.56
CA ILE A 8 -1.84 -12.23 16.76
C ILE A 8 -0.40 -11.90 17.14
N ARG A 9 -0.06 -10.61 17.24
CA ARG A 9 1.28 -10.17 17.64
C ARG A 9 1.68 -10.71 19.01
N SER A 10 0.74 -10.71 19.96
CA SER A 10 0.96 -11.22 21.31
C SER A 10 1.15 -12.74 21.33
N ILE A 11 0.38 -13.48 20.54
CA ILE A 11 0.47 -14.95 20.46
C ILE A 11 1.79 -15.37 19.79
N GLU A 12 2.21 -14.63 18.76
CA GLU A 12 3.36 -14.96 17.91
C GLU A 12 4.66 -14.25 18.32
N ASP A 13 4.71 -13.59 19.48
CA ASP A 13 5.83 -12.71 19.90
C ASP A 13 7.21 -13.42 19.88
N ARG A 14 7.21 -14.74 20.12
CA ARG A 14 8.43 -15.59 20.09
C ARG A 14 8.91 -15.98 18.69
N ARG A 15 8.15 -15.71 17.63
CA ARG A 15 8.48 -16.11 16.25
C ARG A 15 9.16 -14.99 15.44
N GLY A 16 9.51 -13.88 16.08
CA GLY A 16 10.13 -12.72 15.45
C GLY A 16 9.11 -11.67 15.04
N ALA A 17 9.41 -10.91 13.98
CA ALA A 17 8.54 -9.83 13.50
C ALA A 17 7.26 -10.36 12.83
N THR A 18 6.17 -9.60 12.92
CA THR A 18 4.90 -9.90 12.27
C THR A 18 4.76 -9.04 11.02
N LEU A 19 4.63 -9.66 9.84
CA LEU A 19 4.30 -8.97 8.60
C LEU A 19 2.79 -8.95 8.41
N VAL A 20 2.23 -7.79 8.07
CA VAL A 20 0.81 -7.61 7.76
C VAL A 20 0.69 -7.16 6.32
N PHE A 21 -0.09 -7.89 5.52
CA PHE A 21 -0.43 -7.49 4.16
C PHE A 21 -1.88 -7.03 4.11
N ALA A 22 -2.08 -5.77 3.77
CA ALA A 22 -3.38 -5.14 3.59
C ALA A 22 -3.23 -3.91 2.70
N HIS A 23 -4.35 -3.32 2.28
CA HIS A 23 -4.34 -2.07 1.53
C HIS A 23 -3.64 -0.94 2.30
N ASN A 24 -2.97 -0.02 1.60
CA ASN A 24 -2.24 1.11 2.21
C ASN A 24 -3.12 1.91 3.19
N SER A 25 -4.39 2.15 2.85
CA SER A 25 -5.37 2.83 3.71
C SER A 25 -5.72 2.08 5.00
N HIS A 26 -5.29 0.83 5.17
CA HIS A 26 -5.41 0.14 6.45
C HIS A 26 -4.14 0.25 7.29
N LEU A 27 -2.97 0.50 6.69
CA LEU A 27 -1.67 0.42 7.34
C LEU A 27 -0.96 1.78 7.49
N GLN A 28 -1.40 2.82 6.80
CA GLN A 28 -0.84 4.16 6.99
C GLN A 28 -1.02 4.67 8.44
N GLU A 29 -0.10 5.46 8.96
CA GLU A 29 -0.16 5.95 10.35
C GLU A 29 -1.12 7.13 10.56
N ARG A 30 -1.66 7.68 9.47
CA ARG A 30 -2.63 8.78 9.50
C ARG A 30 -4.07 8.27 9.37
N PRO A 31 -5.07 9.07 9.75
CA PRO A 31 -6.46 8.82 9.34
C PRO A 31 -6.54 8.56 7.85
N SER A 32 -7.39 7.61 7.48
CA SER A 32 -7.63 7.26 6.09
C SER A 32 -8.94 7.87 5.64
N THR A 33 -8.96 8.30 4.39
CA THR A 33 -10.08 8.99 3.79
C THR A 33 -10.49 8.29 2.49
N MET A 34 -11.79 8.29 2.18
CA MET A 34 -12.29 7.80 0.91
C MET A 34 -13.55 8.57 0.53
N ARG A 35 -13.63 8.99 -0.74
CA ARG A 35 -14.87 9.49 -1.33
C ARG A 35 -15.68 8.32 -1.89
N MET A 36 -16.89 8.13 -1.37
CA MET A 36 -17.82 7.09 -1.84
C MET A 36 -19.13 7.75 -2.30
N GLY A 37 -19.26 7.96 -3.61
CA GLY A 37 -20.33 8.79 -4.16
C GLY A 37 -20.20 10.23 -3.64
N GLU A 38 -21.27 10.73 -3.03
CA GLU A 38 -21.30 12.08 -2.41
C GLU A 38 -20.77 12.10 -0.95
N MET A 39 -20.34 10.97 -0.39
CA MET A 39 -19.91 10.88 1.01
C MET A 39 -18.39 10.89 1.15
N ASP A 40 -17.87 11.74 2.02
CA ASP A 40 -16.51 11.65 2.55
C ASP A 40 -16.49 10.74 3.79
N LEU A 41 -15.75 9.64 3.72
CA LEU A 41 -15.49 8.76 4.84
C LEU A 41 -14.11 9.07 5.40
N GLU A 42 -13.99 9.17 6.72
CA GLU A 42 -12.73 9.28 7.46
C GLU A 42 -12.72 8.28 8.61
N TRP A 43 -11.61 7.56 8.80
CA TRP A 43 -11.44 6.63 9.91
C TRP A 43 -9.99 6.51 10.35
N PHE A 44 -9.76 6.15 11.61
CA PHE A 44 -8.43 5.72 12.05
C PHE A 44 -8.10 4.35 11.47
N SER A 45 -7.04 4.29 10.67
CA SER A 45 -6.54 3.04 10.10
C SER A 45 -6.03 2.09 11.20
N VAL A 46 -5.79 0.83 10.84
CA VAL A 46 -5.16 -0.13 11.75
C VAL A 46 -3.74 0.31 12.08
N GLY A 47 -3.00 0.82 11.09
CA GLY A 47 -1.66 1.37 11.27
C GLY A 47 -1.61 2.51 12.26
N ALA A 48 -2.54 3.47 12.18
CA ALA A 48 -2.63 4.59 13.11
C ALA A 48 -2.86 4.12 14.56
N ILE A 49 -3.79 3.18 14.76
CA ILE A 49 -4.09 2.65 16.10
C ILE A 49 -2.91 1.84 16.64
N VAL A 50 -2.36 0.92 15.84
CA VAL A 50 -1.28 0.02 16.29
C VAL A 50 0.02 0.80 16.50
N GLY A 51 0.38 1.69 15.57
CA GLY A 51 1.53 2.59 15.69
C GLY A 51 1.49 3.41 16.97
N SER A 52 0.33 3.97 17.34
CA SER A 52 0.19 4.70 18.60
C SER A 52 0.41 3.85 19.87
N LEU A 53 0.22 2.52 19.78
CA LEU A 53 0.32 1.61 20.92
C LEU A 53 1.70 0.94 21.03
N VAL A 54 2.39 0.73 19.90
CA VAL A 54 3.69 0.02 19.88
C VAL A 54 4.87 0.91 19.50
N GLY A 55 4.62 2.16 19.13
CA GLY A 55 5.63 3.17 18.78
C GLY A 55 6.54 2.71 17.65
N ASP A 56 7.85 2.93 17.80
CA ASP A 56 8.90 2.61 16.83
C ASP A 56 9.03 1.11 16.48
N ARG A 57 8.23 0.24 17.14
CA ARG A 57 8.11 -1.18 16.77
C ARG A 57 7.12 -1.42 15.63
N TYR A 58 6.42 -0.39 15.18
CA TYR A 58 5.62 -0.40 13.96
C TYR A 58 6.40 0.26 12.83
N ALA A 59 6.33 -0.34 11.65
CA ALA A 59 6.85 0.25 10.43
C ALA A 59 5.88 -0.03 9.28
N PHE A 60 5.58 1.00 8.50
CA PHE A 60 4.74 0.91 7.32
C PHE A 60 5.58 0.97 6.04
N ILE A 61 5.40 -0.03 5.17
CA ILE A 61 5.93 -0.06 3.80
C ILE A 61 4.75 0.13 2.87
N ALA A 62 4.75 1.21 2.09
CA ALA A 62 3.68 1.46 1.13
C ALA A 62 3.79 0.49 -0.05
N GLY A 63 2.66 -0.11 -0.45
CA GLY A 63 2.57 -0.88 -1.68
C GLY A 63 2.32 0.03 -2.90
N SER A 64 2.87 -0.35 -4.04
CA SER A 64 2.68 0.32 -5.33
C SER A 64 2.57 -0.72 -6.45
N LEU A 65 1.74 -0.43 -7.45
CA LEU A 65 1.49 -1.32 -8.59
C LEU A 65 1.69 -0.56 -9.90
N GLY A 66 2.44 -1.16 -10.82
CA GLY A 66 2.62 -0.68 -12.18
C GLY A 66 1.35 -0.84 -13.02
N ARG A 67 1.15 -2.05 -13.53
CA ARG A 67 -0.05 -2.42 -14.30
C ARG A 67 -0.71 -3.67 -13.72
N SER A 68 -1.95 -3.94 -14.11
CA SER A 68 -2.57 -5.24 -13.87
C SER A 68 -3.74 -5.48 -14.80
N ASP A 69 -3.63 -6.52 -15.62
CA ASP A 69 -4.71 -6.91 -16.53
C ASP A 69 -5.93 -7.43 -15.75
N ALA A 70 -5.72 -8.02 -14.57
CA ALA A 70 -6.79 -8.58 -13.74
C ALA A 70 -7.79 -7.52 -13.24
N ILE A 71 -7.33 -6.29 -13.02
CA ILE A 71 -8.19 -5.14 -12.65
C ILE A 71 -8.25 -4.09 -13.78
N GLY A 72 -7.72 -4.39 -14.97
CA GLY A 72 -7.67 -3.48 -16.10
C GLY A 72 -6.85 -2.19 -15.88
N LEU A 73 -5.87 -2.21 -14.97
CA LEU A 73 -5.00 -1.07 -14.68
C LEU A 73 -3.87 -1.00 -15.71
N GLY A 74 -3.78 0.10 -16.45
CA GLY A 74 -2.77 0.34 -17.48
C GLY A 74 -1.38 0.61 -16.90
N ASP A 75 -0.39 0.75 -17.79
CA ASP A 75 0.94 1.24 -17.41
C ASP A 75 0.85 2.69 -16.92
N PRO A 76 1.58 3.05 -15.85
CA PRO A 76 1.57 4.41 -15.31
C PRO A 76 2.32 5.37 -16.24
N GLU A 77 1.88 6.63 -16.31
CA GLU A 77 2.62 7.65 -17.05
C GLU A 77 4.00 7.93 -16.42
N PRO A 78 5.05 8.22 -17.22
CA PRO A 78 6.42 8.36 -16.71
C PRO A 78 6.64 9.45 -15.66
N ASP A 79 5.75 10.45 -15.59
CA ASP A 79 5.82 11.57 -14.66
C ASP A 79 5.03 11.34 -13.36
N THR A 80 4.52 10.12 -13.16
CA THR A 80 3.85 9.69 -11.92
C THR A 80 4.82 9.01 -10.96
N TYR A 81 4.45 8.89 -9.68
CA TYR A 81 5.27 8.14 -8.70
C TYR A 81 5.45 6.68 -9.13
N GLU A 82 4.36 6.03 -9.59
CA GLU A 82 4.41 4.68 -10.13
C GLU A 82 5.26 4.60 -11.39
N GLY A 83 5.19 5.58 -12.29
CA GLY A 83 6.04 5.64 -13.49
C GLY A 83 7.53 5.69 -13.18
N PHE A 84 7.91 6.48 -12.16
CA PHE A 84 9.29 6.52 -11.68
C PHE A 84 9.79 5.15 -11.18
N LEU A 85 8.94 4.45 -10.41
CA LEU A 85 9.25 3.14 -9.84
C LEU A 85 9.28 2.05 -10.93
N GLN A 86 8.29 2.05 -11.82
CA GLN A 86 8.15 1.10 -12.94
C GLN A 86 9.38 1.11 -13.84
N ALA A 87 9.96 2.28 -14.09
CA ALA A 87 11.17 2.41 -14.91
C ALA A 87 12.43 1.76 -14.28
N ARG A 88 12.41 1.45 -12.98
CA ARG A 88 13.56 0.94 -12.21
C ARG A 88 13.36 -0.49 -11.70
N VAL A 89 12.12 -0.96 -11.66
CA VAL A 89 11.75 -2.24 -11.06
C VAL A 89 11.18 -3.16 -12.13
N ALA A 90 11.93 -4.22 -12.48
CA ALA A 90 11.53 -5.14 -13.54
C ALA A 90 10.34 -6.05 -13.14
N THR A 91 10.33 -6.56 -11.91
CA THR A 91 9.29 -7.48 -11.41
C THR A 91 8.70 -7.00 -10.09
N TRP A 92 9.53 -6.93 -9.05
CA TRP A 92 9.21 -6.30 -7.78
C TRP A 92 10.48 -5.76 -7.14
N GLY A 93 10.36 -4.76 -6.28
CA GLY A 93 11.51 -4.13 -5.65
C GLY A 93 11.11 -3.23 -4.48
N LEU A 94 12.04 -3.05 -3.56
CA LEU A 94 11.91 -2.10 -2.45
C LEU A 94 12.76 -0.86 -2.76
N THR A 95 12.14 0.31 -2.77
CA THR A 95 12.82 1.59 -3.00
C THR A 95 12.68 2.46 -1.75
N PRO A 96 13.79 3.00 -1.20
CA PRO A 96 13.70 3.99 -0.14
C PRO A 96 12.84 5.18 -0.58
N ALA A 97 11.90 5.62 0.25
CA ALA A 97 10.97 6.69 -0.14
C ALA A 97 11.69 8.00 -0.47
N ALA A 98 12.82 8.26 0.18
CA ALA A 98 13.68 9.41 -0.07
C ALA A 98 14.36 9.40 -1.46
N GLU A 99 14.46 8.24 -2.11
CA GLU A 99 15.02 8.11 -3.46
C GLU A 99 13.96 8.26 -4.56
N VAL A 100 12.67 8.30 -4.19
CA VAL A 100 11.59 8.49 -5.16
C VAL A 100 11.52 9.96 -5.55
N ALA A 101 11.76 10.24 -6.83
CA ALA A 101 11.70 11.60 -7.35
C ALA A 101 10.28 12.18 -7.21
N ALA A 102 10.20 13.50 -7.17
CA ALA A 102 8.92 14.18 -7.24
C ALA A 102 8.19 13.80 -8.54
N GLY A 103 6.94 13.38 -8.39
CA GLY A 103 6.06 12.99 -9.47
C GLY A 103 4.62 13.35 -9.12
N ARG A 104 3.71 13.09 -10.04
CA ARG A 104 2.27 13.27 -9.84
C ARG A 104 1.65 11.98 -9.29
N THR A 105 0.53 12.12 -8.61
CA THR A 105 -0.42 11.00 -8.43
C THR A 105 -1.00 10.64 -9.80
N ARG A 106 -0.96 9.36 -10.17
CA ARG A 106 -1.61 8.90 -11.42
C ARG A 106 -3.14 9.01 -11.31
N THR A 107 -3.80 9.23 -12.44
CA THR A 107 -5.25 9.53 -12.52
C THR A 107 -5.98 8.68 -13.54
N ASP A 108 -5.30 7.71 -14.14
CA ASP A 108 -5.84 6.79 -15.14
C ASP A 108 -6.65 5.65 -14.51
N ASN A 109 -6.63 5.52 -13.17
CA ASN A 109 -7.45 4.55 -12.46
C ASN A 109 -8.92 4.99 -12.37
N THR A 110 -9.81 4.01 -12.31
CA THR A 110 -11.24 4.21 -12.03
C THR A 110 -11.60 3.60 -10.68
N PRO A 111 -12.63 4.14 -9.98
CA PRO A 111 -13.02 3.61 -8.67
C PRO A 111 -13.36 2.10 -8.67
N ALA A 112 -13.90 1.58 -9.78
CA ALA A 112 -14.27 0.17 -9.92
C ALA A 112 -13.07 -0.79 -9.83
N GLN A 113 -11.85 -0.30 -10.05
CA GLN A 113 -10.63 -1.11 -9.98
C GLN A 113 -10.14 -1.33 -8.55
N GLY A 114 -10.66 -0.56 -7.58
CA GLY A 114 -10.20 -0.63 -6.19
C GLY A 114 -8.71 -0.30 -6.00
N TYR A 115 -8.09 0.36 -6.98
CA TYR A 115 -6.70 0.80 -6.92
C TYR A 115 -6.62 2.24 -6.40
N PHE A 116 -5.75 2.46 -5.42
CA PHE A 116 -5.47 3.77 -4.83
C PHE A 116 -4.01 4.15 -5.12
N PRO A 117 -3.79 5.11 -6.03
CA PRO A 117 -2.47 5.62 -6.37
C PRO A 117 -1.64 6.12 -5.19
N LEU A 118 -0.32 6.12 -5.35
CA LEU A 118 0.58 6.83 -4.47
C LEU A 118 0.36 8.35 -4.57
N ASP A 119 0.48 9.03 -3.44
CA ASP A 119 0.49 10.48 -3.36
C ASP A 119 1.63 10.97 -2.47
N ARG A 120 1.88 12.28 -2.52
CA ARG A 120 2.96 12.89 -1.73
C ARG A 120 2.80 12.59 -0.24
N ALA A 121 1.55 12.63 0.23
CA ALA A 121 1.23 12.38 1.62
C ALA A 121 1.73 10.99 2.03
N THR A 122 1.47 9.95 1.24
CA THR A 122 1.90 8.56 1.50
C THR A 122 3.41 8.48 1.56
N LEU A 123 4.12 9.04 0.57
CA LEU A 123 5.58 9.02 0.52
C LEU A 123 6.23 9.70 1.74
N ASP A 124 5.65 10.78 2.23
CA ASP A 124 6.16 11.52 3.39
C ASP A 124 6.06 10.73 4.72
N THR A 125 5.36 9.60 4.74
CA THR A 125 5.09 8.82 5.96
C THR A 125 5.76 7.45 6.01
N VAL A 126 6.49 7.06 4.96
CA VAL A 126 7.10 5.73 4.87
C VAL A 126 8.59 5.83 4.63
N GLY A 127 9.34 4.88 5.18
CA GLY A 127 10.77 4.75 4.88
C GLY A 127 11.04 4.09 3.52
N ALA A 128 10.10 3.26 3.04
CA ALA A 128 10.27 2.49 1.82
C ALA A 128 8.94 2.19 1.12
N ILE A 129 9.04 1.93 -0.19
CA ILE A 129 7.93 1.57 -1.07
C ILE A 129 8.23 0.21 -1.71
N LEU A 130 7.30 -0.73 -1.55
CA LEU A 130 7.31 -2.00 -2.27
C LEU A 130 6.54 -1.81 -3.59
N HIS A 131 7.26 -1.82 -4.70
CA HIS A 131 6.65 -1.72 -6.02
C HIS A 131 6.59 -3.09 -6.70
N ILE A 132 5.45 -3.41 -7.31
CA ILE A 132 5.23 -4.60 -8.14
C ILE A 132 4.91 -4.12 -9.56
N SER A 133 5.71 -4.54 -10.54
CA SER A 133 5.64 -3.99 -11.90
C SER A 133 4.41 -4.45 -12.68
N SER A 134 3.93 -5.67 -12.42
CA SER A 134 2.73 -6.22 -13.04
C SER A 134 1.99 -7.16 -12.07
N GLY A 135 0.73 -6.86 -11.81
CA GLY A 135 -0.15 -7.71 -11.02
C GLY A 135 -0.65 -8.88 -11.84
N ALA A 136 -0.17 -10.08 -11.54
CA ALA A 136 -0.68 -11.31 -12.14
C ALA A 136 -2.11 -11.59 -11.64
N THR A 137 -2.92 -12.27 -12.47
CA THR A 137 -4.12 -12.96 -11.98
C THR A 137 -3.66 -13.93 -10.89
N ALA A 138 -4.17 -13.76 -9.67
CA ALA A 138 -3.95 -14.76 -8.63
C ALA A 138 -4.40 -16.10 -9.19
N LEU A 139 -3.49 -17.07 -9.28
CA LEU A 139 -3.85 -18.43 -9.70
C LEU A 139 -4.99 -18.88 -8.79
N THR A 140 -6.19 -19.02 -9.37
CA THR A 140 -7.31 -19.60 -8.64
C THR A 140 -6.88 -20.99 -8.23
N HIS A 141 -6.66 -21.19 -6.93
CA HIS A 141 -6.41 -22.51 -6.38
C HIS A 141 -7.64 -23.35 -6.71
N ALA A 142 -7.52 -24.29 -7.65
CA ALA A 142 -8.55 -25.29 -7.84
C ALA A 142 -8.64 -26.11 -6.55
N PRO A 143 -9.84 -26.30 -5.97
CA PRO A 143 -9.98 -27.17 -4.81
C PRO A 143 -9.55 -28.58 -5.20
N GLY A 144 -8.58 -29.13 -4.46
CA GLY A 144 -8.17 -30.53 -4.50
C GLY A 144 -9.10 -31.42 -3.70
#